data_AF-A0A848T1A1-F1
#
_entry.id   AF-A0A848T1A1-F1
#
_cell.length_a   1.000
_cell.length_b   1.000
_cell.length_c   1.000
_cell.angle_alpha   90.00
_cell.angle_beta   90.00
_cell.angle_gamma   90.00
#
_symmetry.space_group_name_H-M   'P 1'
#
loop_
_entity.id
_entity.type
_entity.pdbx_description
1 polymer ?
#
loop_
_entity_poly.entity_id
_entity_poly.type
_entity_poly.pdbx_seq_one_letter_code
_entity_poly.pdbx_strand_id
1 'polypeptide(L)'
;MFHLVFNGHLGMMAKDDLPPSFQFAVLEQIKDHLLMNRFEISYHEQDMLAFINSFNPDQCGRSFYSLSDLLSFDDFPYMVDLLRSIEKKTNEAKIVFRSFIRNVPGDKEISSLNEEFNNFTDNSDIENTTMYSVYSIDVDE
;
A
#
# COMPACT_ATOMS: atom_id res chain seq x y z
N MET A 1 -8.46 1.96 15.95
CA MET A 1 -8.62 3.41 15.86
C MET A 1 -7.66 4.08 16.84
N PHE A 2 -6.34 3.91 16.64
CA PHE A 2 -5.28 4.68 17.31
C PHE A 2 -4.10 4.75 16.33
N HIS A 3 -4.05 5.73 15.42
CA HIS A 3 -3.14 6.89 15.55
C HIS A 3 -3.49 8.07 14.61
N LEU A 4 -4.67 8.07 13.97
CA LEU A 4 -5.23 9.23 13.26
C LEU A 4 -6.37 9.93 14.03
N VAL A 5 -6.38 9.83 15.36
CA VAL A 5 -7.07 10.84 16.18
C VAL A 5 -6.00 11.85 16.61
N PHE A 6 -5.67 12.75 15.70
CA PHE A 6 -4.89 13.95 16.02
C PHE A 6 -5.72 14.84 16.96
N ASN A 7 -5.69 14.55 18.26
CA ASN A 7 -6.14 15.51 19.28
C ASN A 7 -5.09 16.62 19.54
N GLY A 8 -4.02 16.67 18.74
CA GLY A 8 -2.97 17.68 18.77
C GLY A 8 -2.14 17.70 17.49
N HIS A 9 -1.52 18.83 17.18
CA HIS A 9 -0.66 19.00 16.00
C HIS A 9 0.58 18.09 16.10
N LEU A 10 1.07 17.48 14.99
CA LEU A 10 2.29 16.65 14.98
C LEU A 10 3.48 17.32 15.67
N GLY A 11 3.63 18.62 15.46
CA GLY A 11 4.67 19.45 16.10
C GLY A 11 4.56 19.59 17.63
N MET A 12 3.51 19.04 18.25
CA MET A 12 3.31 19.01 19.70
C MET A 12 3.55 17.62 20.32
N MET A 13 3.82 16.59 19.51
CA MET A 13 4.09 15.24 20.01
C MET A 13 5.52 15.16 20.57
N ALA A 14 5.70 14.43 21.67
CA ALA A 14 7.03 14.12 22.16
C ALA A 14 7.77 13.25 21.15
N LYS A 15 9.10 13.40 21.08
CA LYS A 15 9.93 12.75 20.05
C LYS A 15 9.78 11.22 20.03
N ASP A 16 9.65 10.60 21.20
CA ASP A 16 9.54 9.15 21.34
C ASP A 16 8.12 8.63 21.02
N ASP A 17 7.14 9.53 20.96
CA ASP A 17 5.76 9.23 20.61
C ASP A 17 5.45 9.52 19.13
N LEU A 18 6.41 10.08 18.39
CA LEU A 18 6.24 10.31 16.95
C LEU A 18 6.10 8.97 16.22
N PRO A 19 5.21 8.88 15.21
CA PRO A 19 5.14 7.70 14.37
C PRO A 19 6.52 7.40 13.76
N PRO A 20 6.87 6.12 13.50
CA PRO A 20 8.17 5.74 12.96
C PRO A 20 8.60 6.53 11.71
N SER A 21 7.64 6.84 10.82
CA SER A 21 7.86 7.66 9.62
C SER A 21 8.22 9.13 9.88
N PHE A 22 7.97 9.62 11.09
CA PHE A 22 8.31 10.98 11.54
C PHE A 22 9.46 11.00 12.54
N GLN A 23 10.06 9.86 12.85
CA GLN A 23 11.25 9.81 13.69
C GLN A 23 12.44 10.42 12.96
N PHE A 24 13.13 11.34 13.64
CA PHE A 24 14.21 12.13 13.04
C PHE A 24 15.31 11.28 12.40
N ALA A 25 15.68 10.15 13.01
CA ALA A 25 16.70 9.26 12.48
C ALA A 25 16.29 8.62 11.14
N VAL A 26 15.02 8.25 11.00
CA VAL A 26 14.46 7.69 9.75
C VAL A 26 14.41 8.76 8.67
N LEU A 27 13.95 9.97 9.02
CA LEU A 27 13.88 11.09 8.08
C LEU A 27 15.26 11.53 7.56
N GLU A 28 16.27 11.59 8.42
CA GLU A 28 17.65 11.89 7.99
C GLU A 28 18.19 10.80 7.06
N GLN A 29 17.92 9.51 7.33
CA GLN A 29 18.30 8.44 6.41
C GLN A 29 17.66 8.64 5.03
N ILE A 30 16.32 8.83 4.97
CA ILE A 30 15.60 9.06 3.71
C ILE A 30 16.22 10.24 2.94
N LYS A 31 16.47 11.34 3.63
CA LYS A 31 17.09 12.54 3.06
C LYS A 31 18.50 12.26 2.53
N ASP A 32 19.34 11.55 3.26
CA ASP A 32 20.68 11.17 2.81
C ASP A 32 20.62 10.30 1.54
N HIS A 33 19.70 9.34 1.50
CA HIS A 33 19.49 8.51 0.31
C HIS A 33 19.03 9.35 -0.90
N LEU A 34 18.18 10.34 -0.70
CA LEU A 34 17.75 11.27 -1.75
C LEU A 34 18.92 12.13 -2.24
N LEU A 35 19.71 12.71 -1.33
CA LEU A 35 20.88 13.54 -1.68
C LEU A 35 21.96 12.73 -2.40
N MET A 36 22.08 11.44 -2.10
CA MET A 36 23.02 10.53 -2.76
C MET A 36 22.46 9.95 -4.08
N ASN A 37 21.29 10.39 -4.56
CA ASN A 37 20.61 9.86 -5.75
C ASN A 37 20.46 8.33 -5.72
N ARG A 38 20.22 7.75 -4.54
CA ARG A 38 19.95 6.30 -4.39
C ARG A 38 18.50 5.94 -4.65
N PHE A 39 17.65 6.95 -4.76
CA PHE A 39 16.25 6.82 -5.12
C PHE A 39 15.93 7.72 -6.30
N GLU A 40 15.16 7.19 -7.23
CA GLU A 40 14.46 7.97 -8.23
C GLU A 40 13.00 8.08 -7.80
N ILE A 41 12.48 9.31 -7.72
CA ILE A 41 11.07 9.56 -7.43
C ILE A 41 10.44 10.16 -8.67
N SER A 42 9.49 9.42 -9.24
CA SER A 42 8.71 9.84 -10.39
C SER A 42 7.27 10.13 -9.96
N TYR A 43 6.79 11.31 -10.32
CA TYR A 43 5.43 11.74 -10.05
C TYR A 43 4.59 11.59 -11.31
N HIS A 44 3.42 10.97 -11.18
CA HIS A 44 2.49 10.74 -12.28
C HIS A 44 1.12 11.28 -11.90
N GLU A 45 0.56 12.14 -12.74
CA GLU A 45 -0.81 12.66 -12.60
C GLU A 45 -1.71 11.96 -13.62
N GLN A 46 -2.25 10.82 -13.22
CA GLN A 46 -3.11 10.00 -14.08
C GLN A 46 -3.90 8.98 -13.25
N ASP A 47 -4.95 8.43 -13.86
CA ASP A 47 -5.66 7.27 -13.33
C ASP A 47 -4.69 6.08 -13.10
N MET A 48 -4.84 5.41 -11.96
CA MET A 48 -3.91 4.38 -11.52
C MET A 48 -3.97 3.13 -12.40
N LEU A 49 -5.18 2.73 -12.81
CA LEU A 49 -5.35 1.61 -13.73
C LEU A 49 -4.75 1.93 -15.10
N ALA A 50 -4.95 3.15 -15.61
CA ALA A 50 -4.31 3.61 -16.85
C ALA A 50 -2.77 3.65 -16.72
N PHE A 51 -2.24 4.01 -15.54
CA PHE A 51 -0.81 3.98 -15.25
C PHE A 51 -0.26 2.58 -15.30
N ILE A 52 -0.79 1.64 -14.52
CA ILE A 52 -0.31 0.27 -14.52
C ILE A 52 -0.40 -0.33 -15.93
N ASN A 53 -1.45 -0.02 -16.70
CA ASN A 53 -1.61 -0.51 -18.08
C ASN A 53 -0.63 0.11 -19.10
N SER A 54 -0.07 1.29 -18.85
CA SER A 54 0.94 1.90 -19.73
C SER A 54 2.38 1.69 -19.25
N PHE A 55 2.57 1.46 -17.95
CA PHE A 55 3.87 1.22 -17.33
C PHE A 55 4.42 -0.16 -17.69
N ASN A 56 5.74 -0.25 -17.87
CA ASN A 56 6.44 -1.50 -18.08
C ASN A 56 7.28 -1.85 -16.83
N PRO A 57 6.79 -2.76 -15.96
CA PRO A 57 7.45 -3.09 -14.70
C PRO A 57 8.67 -4.01 -14.87
N ASP A 58 8.95 -4.55 -16.06
CA ASP A 58 10.14 -5.38 -16.33
C ASP A 58 11.45 -4.66 -15.97
N GLN A 59 11.42 -3.32 -15.91
CA GLN A 59 12.56 -2.48 -15.57
C GLN A 59 12.86 -2.43 -14.07
N CYS A 60 11.92 -2.87 -13.22
CA CYS A 60 11.97 -2.67 -11.77
C CYS A 60 12.48 -3.90 -11.00
N GLY A 61 12.64 -5.06 -11.65
CA GLY A 61 12.91 -6.31 -10.96
C GLY A 61 11.81 -6.66 -9.95
N ARG A 62 12.19 -7.11 -8.75
CA ARG A 62 11.25 -7.42 -7.66
C ARG A 62 10.56 -6.15 -7.17
N SER A 63 9.25 -6.07 -7.40
CA SER A 63 8.49 -4.85 -7.13
C SER A 63 7.68 -4.95 -5.83
N PHE A 64 7.56 -3.84 -5.10
CA PHE A 64 6.68 -3.72 -3.94
C PHE A 64 5.64 -2.65 -4.19
N TYR A 65 4.37 -3.04 -4.27
CA TYR A 65 3.25 -2.14 -4.50
C TYR A 65 2.55 -1.84 -3.17
N SER A 66 2.66 -0.60 -2.69
CA SER A 66 2.00 -0.11 -1.49
C SER A 66 0.76 0.70 -1.85
N LEU A 67 -0.38 0.03 -1.96
CA LEU A 67 -1.65 0.64 -2.37
C LEU A 67 -2.45 1.09 -1.15
N SER A 68 -2.15 2.30 -0.68
CA SER A 68 -2.79 2.87 0.51
C SER A 68 -4.15 3.46 0.19
N ASP A 69 -5.14 3.22 1.05
CA ASP A 69 -6.47 3.83 1.02
C ASP A 69 -7.30 3.60 -0.25
N LEU A 70 -7.01 2.58 -1.07
CA LEU A 70 -7.73 2.27 -2.32
C LEU A 70 -9.25 2.18 -2.13
N LEU A 71 -9.70 1.35 -1.19
CA LEU A 71 -11.12 1.14 -0.90
C LEU A 71 -11.76 2.29 -0.10
N SER A 72 -11.01 3.34 0.16
CA SER A 72 -11.54 4.57 0.75
C SER A 72 -12.21 5.44 -0.29
N PHE A 73 -11.87 5.26 -1.57
CA PHE A 73 -12.28 6.12 -2.67
C PHE A 73 -12.82 5.35 -3.88
N ASP A 74 -12.38 4.11 -4.09
CA ASP A 74 -12.71 3.32 -5.28
C ASP A 74 -13.65 2.13 -5.01
N ASP A 75 -14.42 1.77 -6.05
CA ASP A 75 -15.31 0.61 -6.09
C ASP A 75 -14.51 -0.70 -6.10
N PHE A 76 -15.00 -1.73 -5.41
CA PHE A 76 -14.30 -3.03 -5.29
C PHE A 76 -13.92 -3.66 -6.64
N PRO A 77 -14.76 -3.64 -7.70
CA PRO A 77 -14.39 -4.10 -9.03
C PRO A 77 -13.20 -3.35 -9.64
N TYR A 78 -13.10 -2.03 -9.44
CA TYR A 78 -11.95 -1.25 -9.93
C TYR A 78 -10.65 -1.70 -9.25
N MET A 79 -10.72 -1.94 -7.93
CA MET A 79 -9.59 -2.47 -7.16
C MET A 79 -9.17 -3.85 -7.68
N VAL A 80 -10.11 -4.75 -7.95
CA VAL A 80 -9.81 -6.07 -8.55
C VAL A 80 -9.15 -5.93 -9.92
N ASP A 81 -9.66 -5.04 -10.79
CA ASP A 81 -9.07 -4.81 -12.12
C ASP A 81 -7.65 -4.22 -12.04
N LEU A 82 -7.38 -3.38 -11.03
CA LEU A 82 -6.05 -2.88 -10.74
C LEU A 82 -5.11 -4.01 -10.31
N LEU A 83 -5.51 -4.85 -9.36
CA LEU A 83 -4.72 -6.00 -8.89
C LEU A 83 -4.39 -6.96 -10.03
N ARG A 84 -5.39 -7.32 -10.85
CA ARG A 84 -5.20 -8.13 -12.07
C ARG A 84 -4.20 -7.51 -13.03
N SER A 85 -4.26 -6.19 -13.21
CA SER A 85 -3.37 -5.49 -14.13
C SER A 85 -1.93 -5.49 -13.65
N ILE A 86 -1.71 -5.45 -12.32
CA ILE A 86 -0.38 -5.58 -11.72
C ILE A 86 0.12 -7.02 -11.89
N GLU A 87 -0.65 -8.02 -11.46
CA GLU A 87 -0.27 -9.43 -11.53
C GLU A 87 0.07 -9.86 -12.96
N LYS A 88 -0.71 -9.46 -13.96
CA LYS A 88 -0.45 -9.80 -15.38
C LYS A 88 0.82 -9.20 -15.95
N LYS A 89 1.33 -8.12 -15.36
CA LYS A 89 2.44 -7.36 -15.92
C LYS A 89 3.76 -7.62 -15.22
N THR A 90 3.73 -8.26 -14.06
CA THR A 90 4.88 -8.41 -13.18
C THR A 90 5.13 -9.88 -12.93
N ASN A 91 6.39 -10.28 -13.01
CA ASN A 91 6.78 -11.67 -12.75
C ASN A 91 7.03 -11.93 -11.26
N GLU A 92 7.52 -10.93 -10.52
CA GLU A 92 7.77 -11.04 -9.08
C GLU A 92 7.41 -9.75 -8.34
N ALA A 93 6.39 -9.80 -7.49
CA ALA A 93 6.05 -8.67 -6.63
C ALA A 93 5.26 -9.02 -5.37
N LYS A 94 5.37 -8.13 -4.39
CA LYS A 94 4.47 -8.05 -3.25
C LYS A 94 3.49 -6.90 -3.47
N ILE A 95 2.21 -7.19 -3.47
CA ILE A 95 1.15 -6.18 -3.44
C ILE A 95 0.61 -6.11 -2.03
N VAL A 96 0.55 -4.91 -1.45
CA VAL A 96 -0.06 -4.66 -0.15
C VAL A 96 -1.09 -3.57 -0.33
N PHE A 97 -2.34 -3.84 0.06
CA PHE A 97 -3.40 -2.86 0.03
C PHE A 97 -4.14 -2.77 1.36
N ARG A 98 -4.75 -1.61 1.59
CA ARG A 98 -5.42 -1.29 2.85
C ARG A 98 -6.81 -0.73 2.59
N SER A 99 -7.78 -1.12 3.40
CA SER A 99 -9.11 -0.52 3.47
C SER A 99 -9.34 0.06 4.85
N PHE A 100 -10.05 1.18 4.96
CA PHE A 100 -10.58 1.59 6.26
C PHE A 100 -11.55 0.53 6.79
N ILE A 101 -11.61 0.35 8.10
CA ILE A 101 -12.55 -0.60 8.74
C ILE A 101 -14.02 -0.37 8.33
N ARG A 102 -14.39 0.88 8.04
CA ARG A 102 -15.75 1.23 7.59
C ARG A 102 -16.09 0.78 6.15
N ASN A 103 -15.06 0.50 5.34
CA ASN A 103 -15.17 0.09 3.94
C ASN A 103 -14.48 -1.27 3.74
N VAL A 104 -14.54 -2.13 4.75
CA VAL A 104 -13.95 -3.47 4.69
C VAL A 104 -14.70 -4.30 3.65
N PRO A 105 -13.99 -4.99 2.75
CA PRO A 105 -14.64 -5.93 1.84
C PRO A 105 -15.40 -6.97 2.66
N GLY A 106 -16.64 -7.24 2.29
CA GLY A 106 -17.43 -8.28 2.94
C GLY A 106 -16.85 -9.67 2.71
N ASP A 107 -17.28 -10.66 3.49
CA ASP A 107 -16.77 -12.04 3.41
C ASP A 107 -16.78 -12.62 1.99
N LYS A 108 -17.79 -12.26 1.18
CA LYS A 108 -17.90 -12.68 -0.23
C LYS A 108 -16.79 -12.09 -1.11
N GLU A 109 -16.47 -10.82 -0.89
CA GLU A 109 -15.44 -10.10 -1.64
C GLU A 109 -14.05 -10.63 -1.26
N ILE A 110 -13.81 -10.86 0.03
CA ILE A 110 -12.58 -11.52 0.51
C ILE A 110 -12.46 -12.94 -0.04
N SER A 111 -13.54 -13.71 -0.02
CA SER A 111 -13.54 -15.06 -0.59
C SER A 111 -13.22 -15.02 -2.09
N SER A 112 -13.79 -14.07 -2.83
CA SER A 112 -13.50 -13.87 -4.25
C SER A 112 -12.03 -13.53 -4.50
N LEU A 113 -11.42 -12.67 -3.68
CA LEU A 113 -9.99 -12.36 -3.79
C LEU A 113 -9.12 -13.59 -3.50
N ASN A 114 -9.48 -14.38 -2.51
CA ASN A 114 -8.75 -15.58 -2.12
C ASN A 114 -8.88 -16.70 -3.18
N GLU A 115 -10.00 -16.78 -3.88
CA GLU A 115 -10.20 -17.69 -5.01
C GLU A 115 -9.44 -17.23 -6.27
N GLU A 116 -9.32 -15.92 -6.46
CA GLU A 116 -8.73 -15.33 -7.65
C GLU A 116 -7.21 -15.23 -7.60
N PHE A 117 -6.65 -14.87 -6.45
CA PHE A 117 -5.22 -14.63 -6.26
C PHE A 117 -4.62 -15.71 -5.36
N ASN A 118 -3.75 -16.55 -5.92
CA ASN A 118 -3.24 -17.77 -5.27
C ASN A 118 -2.55 -17.54 -3.91
N ASN A 119 -1.90 -16.39 -3.71
CA ASN A 119 -1.17 -16.06 -2.49
C ASN A 119 -1.77 -14.86 -1.75
N PHE A 120 -3.09 -14.77 -1.73
CA PHE A 120 -3.79 -13.77 -0.94
C PHE A 120 -3.62 -14.04 0.57
N THR A 121 -3.36 -13.01 1.36
CA THR A 121 -3.23 -13.08 2.82
C THR A 121 -3.91 -11.90 3.48
N ASP A 122 -4.76 -12.18 4.47
CA ASP A 122 -5.27 -11.18 5.40
C ASP A 122 -4.26 -10.98 6.55
N ASN A 123 -3.74 -9.76 6.66
CA ASN A 123 -2.79 -9.32 7.67
C ASN A 123 -3.42 -8.37 8.70
N SER A 124 -4.75 -8.25 8.71
CA SER A 124 -5.48 -7.34 9.60
C SER A 124 -5.21 -7.62 11.08
N ASP A 125 -4.95 -8.87 11.46
CA ASP A 125 -4.61 -9.26 12.83
C ASP A 125 -3.24 -8.74 13.31
N ILE A 126 -2.36 -8.38 12.38
CA ILE A 126 -1.00 -7.85 12.64
C ILE A 126 -1.01 -6.31 12.57
N GLU A 127 -2.12 -5.72 12.12
CA GLU A 127 -2.32 -4.28 11.97
C GLU A 127 -2.58 -3.62 13.34
N ASN A 128 -1.61 -2.85 13.83
CA ASN A 128 -1.67 -2.31 15.21
C ASN A 128 -2.53 -1.04 15.37
N THR A 129 -2.85 -0.32 14.28
CA THR A 129 -3.62 0.93 14.37
C THR A 129 -5.10 0.70 14.60
N THR A 130 -5.58 -0.53 14.36
CA THR A 130 -6.99 -0.94 14.37
C THR A 130 -7.88 0.01 13.56
N MET A 131 -7.33 0.64 12.53
CA MET A 131 -8.04 1.58 11.63
C MET A 131 -8.26 0.99 10.25
N TYR A 132 -7.44 -0.01 9.92
CA TYR A 132 -7.38 -0.58 8.60
C TYR A 132 -7.53 -2.09 8.68
N SER A 133 -8.09 -2.64 7.61
CA SER A 133 -7.82 -4.02 7.25
C SER A 133 -6.71 -4.02 6.21
N VAL A 134 -5.75 -4.92 6.37
CA VAL A 134 -4.54 -4.97 5.55
C VAL A 134 -4.45 -6.31 4.88
N TYR A 135 -4.29 -6.30 3.57
CA TYR A 135 -4.22 -7.49 2.75
C TYR A 135 -2.96 -7.47 1.91
N SER A 136 -2.48 -8.66 1.57
CA SER A 136 -1.34 -8.79 0.67
C SER A 136 -1.50 -9.92 -0.34
N ILE A 137 -0.86 -9.77 -1.49
CA ILE A 137 -0.76 -10.79 -2.53
C ILE A 137 0.73 -10.93 -2.89
N ASP A 138 1.23 -12.16 -2.85
CA ASP A 138 2.54 -12.50 -3.43
C ASP A 138 2.35 -12.96 -4.89
N VAL A 139 2.91 -12.20 -5.83
CA VAL A 139 2.99 -12.57 -7.24
C VAL A 139 4.35 -13.23 -7.43
N ASP A 140 4.35 -14.55 -7.55
CA ASP A 140 5.52 -15.38 -7.80
C ASP A 140 5.25 -16.23 -9.04
N GLU A 141 6.25 -16.40 -9.92
CA GLU A 141 6.19 -17.32 -11.09
C GLU A 141 5.97 -18.80 -10.73
#